data_AF-A0A524LZ00-F1
#
_entry.id   AF-A0A524LZ00-F1
#
_cell.length_a   1.000
_cell.length_b   1.000
_cell.length_c   1.000
_cell.angle_alpha   90.00
_cell.angle_beta   90.00
_cell.angle_gamma   90.00
#
_symmetry.space_group_name_H-M   'P 1'
#
loop_
_entity.id
_entity.type
_entity.pdbx_description
1 polymer ?
#
loop_
_entity_poly.entity_id
_entity_poly.type
_entity_poly.pdbx_seq_one_letter_code
_entity_poly.pdbx_strand_id
1 'polypeptide(L)'
;MIASATLYDLLGSKILASLHFTTSEIKEEFLQTAVLEYYNLIEENSAQKFITTKIGNRAISVLKVGDVTVLIIISDSDTFTEEEITNIKKLDWHVTDEIERTSVRDFKDDFQKLANTYLRVPVNICLITVVEPPPEDMTTSAVELMIKNKGANRNVLSQPIYIGPNSIRVTQYHYHEI
;
A
#
# COMPACT_ATOMS: atom_id res chain seq x y z
N MET A 1 -6.65 -8.55 2.11
CA MET A 1 -5.81 -7.63 1.32
C MET A 1 -6.12 -6.22 1.75
N ILE A 2 -5.09 -5.40 1.98
CA ILE A 2 -5.31 -4.00 2.37
C ILE A 2 -6.07 -3.25 1.26
N ALA A 3 -7.24 -2.73 1.62
CA ALA A 3 -8.13 -1.99 0.74
C ALA A 3 -7.85 -0.48 0.77
N SER A 4 -7.51 0.06 1.93
CA SER A 4 -7.20 1.50 2.08
C SER A 4 -6.38 1.81 3.32
N ALA A 5 -5.72 2.97 3.29
CA ALA A 5 -5.03 3.57 4.41
C ALA A 5 -5.45 5.05 4.52
N THR A 6 -5.79 5.50 5.72
CA THR A 6 -6.32 6.85 5.95
C THR A 6 -5.70 7.48 7.20
N LEU A 7 -5.20 8.70 7.07
CA LEU A 7 -4.92 9.58 8.20
C LEU A 7 -6.18 10.36 8.55
N TYR A 8 -6.59 10.26 9.81
CA TYR A 8 -7.82 10.85 10.31
C TYR A 8 -7.54 11.74 11.52
N ASP A 9 -8.11 12.95 11.49
CA ASP A 9 -8.08 13.91 12.59
C ASP A 9 -9.27 13.66 13.51
N LEU A 10 -8.99 13.23 14.74
CA LEU A 10 -10.00 12.95 15.76
C LEU A 10 -10.73 14.22 16.22
N LEU A 11 -10.01 15.35 16.31
CA LEU A 11 -10.58 16.61 16.80
C LEU A 11 -11.48 17.25 15.76
N GLY A 12 -10.98 17.32 14.51
CA GLY A 12 -11.73 17.86 13.39
C GLY A 12 -12.76 16.90 12.79
N SER A 13 -12.75 15.62 13.20
CA SER A 13 -13.54 14.54 12.61
C SER A 13 -13.48 14.54 11.08
N LYS A 14 -12.26 14.56 10.54
CA LYS A 14 -12.03 14.69 9.09
C LYS A 14 -10.85 13.86 8.60
N ILE A 15 -10.92 13.51 7.33
CA ILE A 15 -9.82 12.87 6.60
C ILE A 15 -8.74 13.91 6.31
N LEU A 16 -7.50 13.61 6.67
CA LEU A 16 -6.33 14.45 6.38
C LEU A 16 -5.64 14.03 5.09
N ALA A 17 -5.50 12.72 4.90
CA ALA A 17 -4.98 12.10 3.68
C ALA A 17 -5.51 10.67 3.60
N SER A 18 -5.74 10.17 2.39
CA SER A 18 -6.13 8.79 2.17
C SER A 18 -5.48 8.21 0.92
N LEU A 19 -5.40 6.88 0.90
CA LEU A 19 -4.99 6.09 -0.24
C LEU A 19 -5.89 4.86 -0.35
N HIS A 20 -6.48 4.66 -1.52
CA HIS A 20 -7.33 3.51 -1.81
C HIS A 20 -6.61 2.59 -2.80
N PHE A 21 -6.52 1.30 -2.44
CA PHE A 21 -5.91 0.25 -3.26
C PHE A 21 -6.95 -0.53 -4.07
N THR A 22 -8.21 -0.46 -3.66
CA THR A 22 -9.34 -1.11 -4.34
C THR A 22 -10.36 -0.07 -4.80
N THR A 23 -11.26 -0.47 -5.70
CA THR A 23 -12.37 0.36 -6.19
C THR A 23 -13.53 0.44 -5.21
N SER A 24 -13.48 -0.31 -4.11
CA SER A 24 -14.52 -0.26 -3.08
C SER A 24 -14.47 1.07 -2.35
N GLU A 25 -15.53 1.86 -2.45
CA GLU A 25 -15.63 3.11 -1.69
C GLU A 25 -15.70 2.80 -0.18
N ILE A 26 -14.72 3.31 0.55
CA ILE A 26 -14.79 3.43 2.00
C ILE A 26 -15.45 4.77 2.30
N LYS A 27 -16.69 4.71 2.79
CA LYS A 27 -17.46 5.90 3.13
C LYS A 27 -17.00 6.51 4.44
N GLU A 28 -17.24 7.80 4.61
CA GLU A 28 -16.93 8.53 5.85
C GLU A 28 -17.65 7.94 7.07
N GLU A 29 -18.90 7.50 6.92
CA GLU A 29 -19.67 6.79 7.95
C GLU A 29 -18.93 5.55 8.49
N PHE A 30 -18.25 4.81 7.59
CA PHE A 30 -17.47 3.64 7.98
C PHE A 30 -16.25 4.05 8.81
N LEU A 31 -15.57 5.14 8.43
CA LEU A 31 -14.43 5.67 9.19
C LEU A 31 -14.85 6.18 10.57
N GLN A 32 -15.99 6.86 10.67
CA GLN A 32 -16.55 7.29 11.95
C GLN A 32 -16.86 6.09 12.85
N THR A 33 -17.40 5.01 12.28
CA THR A 33 -17.62 3.75 13.01
C THR A 33 -16.30 3.13 13.49
N ALA A 34 -15.25 3.15 12.65
CA ALA A 34 -13.92 2.68 13.03
C ALA A 34 -13.30 3.51 14.19
N VAL A 35 -13.52 4.82 14.17
CA VAL A 35 -13.07 5.74 15.23
C VAL A 35 -13.83 5.49 16.54
N LEU A 36 -15.15 5.27 16.48
CA LEU A 36 -15.95 4.93 17.65
C LEU A 36 -15.47 3.63 18.29
N GLU A 37 -15.24 2.61 17.47
CA GLU A 37 -14.71 1.31 17.92
C GLU A 37 -13.33 1.45 18.57
N TYR A 38 -12.47 2.30 18.00
CA TYR A 38 -11.18 2.64 18.59
C TYR A 38 -11.31 3.25 19.98
N TYR A 39 -12.25 4.19 20.19
CA TYR A 39 -12.48 4.78 21.52
C TYR A 39 -12.94 3.74 22.54
N ASN A 40 -13.89 2.87 22.18
CA ASN A 40 -14.37 1.79 23.05
C ASN A 40 -13.21 0.89 23.51
N LEU A 41 -12.33 0.49 22.58
CA LEU A 41 -11.22 -0.41 22.88
C LEU A 41 -10.10 0.25 23.70
N ILE A 42 -9.89 1.57 23.55
CA ILE A 42 -8.94 2.30 24.39
C ILE A 42 -9.46 2.51 25.81
N GLU A 43 -10.76 2.71 25.99
CA GLU A 43 -11.36 2.80 27.33
C GLU A 43 -11.17 1.48 28.10
N GLU A 44 -11.25 0.35 27.41
CA GLU A 44 -11.00 -0.98 27.98
C GLU A 44 -9.51 -1.25 28.24
N ASN A 45 -8.61 -0.76 27.38
CA ASN A 45 -7.17 -0.98 27.51
C ASN A 45 -6.31 0.19 26.98
N SER A 46 -6.13 1.20 27.82
CA SER A 46 -5.47 2.46 27.47
C SER A 46 -3.99 2.35 27.07
N ALA A 47 -3.32 1.23 27.34
CA ALA A 47 -1.92 1.01 26.97
C ALA A 47 -1.73 0.56 25.50
N GLN A 48 -2.82 0.19 24.81
CA GLN A 48 -2.73 -0.42 23.49
C GLN A 48 -2.66 0.63 22.37
N LYS A 49 -1.46 0.86 21.83
CA LYS A 49 -1.22 1.77 20.69
C LYS A 49 -1.64 1.21 19.33
N PHE A 50 -1.69 -0.12 19.23
CA PHE A 50 -2.00 -0.87 18.02
C PHE A 50 -3.26 -1.71 18.25
N ILE A 51 -4.36 -1.30 17.63
CA ILE A 51 -5.64 -1.98 17.75
C ILE A 51 -5.96 -2.63 16.41
N THR A 52 -6.37 -3.90 16.44
CA THR A 52 -6.92 -4.63 15.31
C THR A 52 -8.27 -5.18 15.70
N THR A 53 -9.30 -4.82 14.94
CA THR A 53 -10.69 -5.24 15.15
C THR A 53 -11.32 -5.55 13.79
N LYS A 54 -12.63 -5.82 13.77
CA LYS A 54 -13.42 -6.01 12.55
C LYS A 54 -14.71 -5.19 12.63
N ILE A 55 -15.10 -4.60 11.51
CA ILE A 55 -16.43 -3.99 11.34
C ILE A 55 -17.07 -4.64 10.12
N GLY A 56 -18.17 -5.36 10.35
CA GLY A 56 -18.76 -6.23 9.33
C GLY A 56 -17.76 -7.29 8.86
N ASN A 57 -17.51 -7.33 7.55
CA ASN A 57 -16.60 -8.31 6.91
C ASN A 57 -15.22 -7.72 6.59
N ARG A 58 -14.82 -6.62 7.27
CA ARG A 58 -13.55 -5.95 7.03
C ARG A 58 -12.75 -5.87 8.33
N ALA A 59 -11.52 -6.36 8.29
CA ALA A 59 -10.53 -6.12 9.31
C ALA A 59 -10.10 -4.66 9.26
N ILE A 60 -9.91 -4.08 10.45
CA ILE A 60 -9.51 -2.69 10.61
C ILE A 60 -8.39 -2.65 11.62
N SER A 61 -7.34 -1.90 11.31
CA SER A 61 -6.34 -1.52 12.28
C SER A 61 -6.41 -0.01 12.49
N VAL A 62 -6.50 0.41 13.75
CA VAL A 62 -6.47 1.82 14.14
C VAL A 62 -5.26 2.03 15.04
N LEU A 63 -4.40 2.98 14.66
CA LEU A 63 -3.13 3.25 15.31
C LEU A 63 -3.02 4.73 15.64
N LYS A 64 -2.57 5.05 16.85
CA LYS A 64 -2.37 6.44 17.27
C LYS A 64 -1.00 6.93 16.80
N VAL A 65 -0.97 7.91 15.90
CA VAL A 65 0.26 8.48 15.31
C VAL A 65 0.57 9.90 15.78
N GLY A 66 -0.25 10.42 16.70
CA GLY A 66 -0.10 11.73 17.33
C GLY A 66 -1.20 11.92 18.37
N ASP A 67 -1.29 13.08 19.01
CA ASP A 67 -2.27 13.29 20.09
C ASP A 67 -3.72 13.21 19.61
N VAL A 68 -3.99 13.76 18.44
CA VAL A 68 -5.34 13.88 17.85
C VAL A 68 -5.42 13.26 16.45
N THR A 69 -4.45 12.42 16.08
CA THR A 69 -4.39 11.82 14.74
C THR A 69 -4.22 10.32 14.82
N VAL A 70 -5.02 9.62 14.03
CA VAL A 70 -4.95 8.16 13.90
C VAL A 70 -4.72 7.74 12.46
N LEU A 71 -4.00 6.65 12.31
CA LEU A 71 -3.87 5.90 11.07
C LEU A 71 -4.89 4.77 11.09
N ILE A 72 -5.78 4.76 10.10
CA ILE A 72 -6.82 3.73 9.91
C ILE A 72 -6.45 2.92 8.67
N ILE A 73 -6.18 1.64 8.86
CA ILE A 73 -5.95 0.67 7.78
C ILE A 73 -7.14 -0.27 7.70
N ILE A 74 -7.66 -0.48 6.49
CA ILE A 74 -8.85 -1.31 6.26
C ILE A 74 -8.50 -2.40 5.26
N SER A 75 -8.85 -3.64 5.58
CA SER A 75 -8.77 -4.78 4.67
C SER A 75 -10.07 -4.98 3.88
N ASP A 76 -9.98 -5.67 2.76
CA ASP A 76 -11.13 -6.27 2.07
C ASP A 76 -11.53 -7.65 2.64
N SER A 77 -10.70 -8.23 3.50
CA SER A 77 -10.94 -9.46 4.26
C SER A 77 -11.34 -9.16 5.71
N ASP A 78 -11.90 -10.14 6.40
CA ASP A 78 -12.30 -10.05 7.81
C ASP A 78 -11.14 -10.16 8.81
N THR A 79 -9.94 -10.49 8.32
CA THR A 79 -8.69 -10.65 9.09
C THR A 79 -7.50 -10.08 8.32
N PHE A 80 -6.43 -9.70 9.03
CA PHE A 80 -5.13 -9.38 8.44
C PHE A 80 -4.19 -10.58 8.48
N THR A 81 -3.36 -10.75 7.46
CA THR A 81 -2.25 -11.71 7.49
C THR A 81 -1.11 -11.21 8.39
N GLU A 82 -0.21 -12.11 8.80
CA GLU A 82 0.98 -11.72 9.58
C GLU A 82 1.90 -10.75 8.82
N GLU A 83 2.00 -10.93 7.51
CA GLU A 83 2.75 -10.03 6.62
C GLU A 83 2.11 -8.64 6.57
N GLU A 84 0.78 -8.57 6.41
CA GLU A 84 0.03 -7.31 6.45
C GLU A 84 0.22 -6.60 7.78
N ILE A 85 0.10 -7.31 8.91
CA ILE A 85 0.33 -6.73 10.24
C ILE A 85 1.75 -6.19 10.37
N THR A 86 2.75 -6.93 9.88
CA THR A 86 4.16 -6.49 9.90
C THR A 86 4.35 -5.21 9.10
N ASN A 87 3.74 -5.12 7.92
CA ASN A 87 3.83 -3.96 7.05
C ASN A 87 3.07 -2.75 7.60
N ILE A 88 1.91 -2.97 8.22
CA ILE A 88 1.15 -1.93 8.93
C ILE A 88 1.99 -1.33 10.06
N LYS A 89 2.64 -2.18 10.88
CA LYS A 89 3.51 -1.72 11.97
C LYS A 89 4.74 -0.95 11.48
N LYS A 90 5.30 -1.33 10.33
CA LYS A 90 6.38 -0.55 9.70
C LYS A 90 5.88 0.83 9.26
N LEU A 91 4.73 0.88 8.60
CA LEU A 91 4.12 2.13 8.20
C LEU A 91 3.85 3.03 9.40
N ASP A 92 3.24 2.50 10.46
CA ASP A 92 2.97 3.19 11.73
C ASP A 92 4.20 3.89 12.30
N TRP A 93 5.30 3.13 12.39
CA TRP A 93 6.56 3.64 12.92
C TRP A 93 7.07 4.82 12.11
N HIS A 94 7.09 4.70 10.77
CA HIS A 94 7.55 5.76 9.88
C HIS A 94 6.62 6.98 9.87
N VAL A 95 5.32 6.76 9.89
CA VAL A 95 4.32 7.84 9.96
C VAL A 95 4.49 8.62 11.27
N THR A 96 4.62 7.92 12.39
CA THR A 96 4.81 8.53 13.71
C THR A 96 6.11 9.31 13.77
N ASP A 97 7.24 8.73 13.33
CA ASP A 97 8.55 9.40 13.33
C ASP A 97 8.56 10.68 12.48
N GLU A 98 7.99 10.65 11.28
CA GLU A 98 7.95 11.83 10.41
C GLU A 98 7.01 12.92 10.94
N ILE A 99 5.87 12.53 11.52
CA ILE A 99 4.93 13.48 12.16
C ILE A 99 5.57 14.15 13.38
N GLU A 100 6.28 13.39 14.22
CA GLU A 100 6.99 13.92 15.40
C GLU A 100 8.11 14.89 15.01
N ARG A 101 8.77 14.67 13.87
CA ARG A 101 9.87 15.51 13.37
C ARG A 101 9.41 16.78 12.66
N THR A 102 8.28 16.74 11.97
CA THR A 102 7.80 17.85 11.14
C THR A 102 6.48 18.40 11.69
N SER A 103 5.37 17.85 11.23
CA SER A 103 4.02 17.96 11.76
C SER A 103 3.09 17.12 10.88
N VAL A 104 1.88 16.84 11.38
CA VAL A 104 0.83 16.22 10.55
C VAL A 104 0.49 17.05 9.31
N ARG A 105 0.60 18.38 9.41
CA ARG A 105 0.23 19.31 8.34
C ARG A 105 1.17 19.21 7.15
N ASP A 106 2.46 19.04 7.40
CA ASP A 106 3.48 18.92 6.37
C ASP A 106 3.54 17.48 5.83
N PHE A 107 3.34 16.50 6.71
CA PHE A 107 3.41 15.09 6.38
C PHE A 107 2.31 14.59 5.43
N LYS A 108 1.11 15.20 5.47
CA LYS A 108 -0.06 14.72 4.70
C LYS A 108 0.22 14.52 3.21
N ASP A 109 1.11 15.34 2.63
CA ASP A 109 1.45 15.32 1.21
C ASP A 109 2.38 14.13 0.87
N ASP A 110 3.17 13.66 1.84
CA ASP A 110 4.06 12.50 1.72
C ASP A 110 3.42 11.17 2.15
N PHE A 111 2.27 11.23 2.84
CA PHE A 111 1.57 10.04 3.36
C PHE A 111 1.35 8.98 2.28
N GLN A 112 0.84 9.37 1.11
CA GLN A 112 0.54 8.42 0.04
C GLN A 112 1.81 7.71 -0.46
N LYS A 113 2.95 8.40 -0.49
CA LYS A 113 4.22 7.81 -0.90
C LYS A 113 4.64 6.70 0.06
N LEU A 114 4.60 6.96 1.37
CA LEU A 114 4.93 5.96 2.39
C LEU A 114 3.92 4.80 2.42
N ALA A 115 2.63 5.11 2.35
CA ALA A 115 1.59 4.08 2.30
C ALA A 115 1.76 3.17 1.07
N ASN A 116 2.11 3.73 -0.10
CA ASN A 116 2.45 2.95 -1.29
C ASN A 116 3.69 2.07 -1.08
N THR A 117 4.72 2.55 -0.37
CA THR A 117 5.94 1.80 -0.10
C THR A 117 5.72 0.59 0.79
N TYR A 118 4.93 0.73 1.86
CA TYR A 118 4.80 -0.32 2.87
C TYR A 118 3.60 -1.24 2.67
N LEU A 119 2.49 -0.75 2.10
CA LEU A 119 1.26 -1.53 2.05
C LEU A 119 1.02 -2.21 0.70
N ARG A 120 1.74 -1.83 -0.36
CA ARG A 120 1.60 -2.51 -1.65
C ARG A 120 2.37 -3.81 -1.66
N VAL A 121 1.75 -4.82 -2.28
CA VAL A 121 2.38 -6.11 -2.50
C VAL A 121 3.36 -5.99 -3.68
N PRO A 122 4.66 -6.27 -3.49
CA PRO A 122 5.63 -6.22 -4.57
C PRO A 122 5.44 -7.43 -5.51
N VAL A 123 5.28 -7.15 -6.81
CA VAL A 123 5.19 -8.19 -7.84
C VAL A 123 6.32 -7.97 -8.83
N ASN A 124 7.20 -8.96 -8.98
CA ASN A 124 8.30 -8.91 -9.93
C ASN A 124 8.00 -9.85 -11.10
N ILE A 125 7.89 -9.30 -12.31
CA ILE A 125 7.70 -10.06 -13.55
C ILE A 125 9.05 -10.10 -14.26
N CYS A 126 9.64 -11.30 -14.36
CA CYS A 126 10.86 -11.51 -15.13
C CYS A 126 10.50 -12.05 -16.52
N LEU A 127 10.79 -11.28 -17.55
CA LEU A 127 10.67 -11.69 -18.94
C LEU A 127 12.00 -12.31 -19.38
N ILE A 128 11.97 -13.59 -19.70
CA ILE A 128 13.14 -14.34 -20.19
C ILE A 128 13.02 -14.45 -21.71
N THR A 129 14.03 -13.96 -22.42
CA THR A 129 14.07 -13.89 -23.90
C THR A 129 15.40 -14.42 -24.42
N VAL A 130 15.46 -14.82 -25.68
CA VAL A 130 16.73 -15.05 -26.39
C VAL A 130 17.21 -13.75 -27.03
N VAL A 131 18.54 -13.57 -27.13
CA VAL A 131 19.16 -12.37 -27.73
C VAL A 131 18.78 -12.26 -29.21
N GLU A 132 18.73 -13.39 -29.90
CA GLU A 132 18.36 -13.48 -31.32
C GLU A 132 17.33 -14.60 -31.48
N PRO A 133 16.03 -14.28 -31.39
CA PRO A 133 15.00 -15.29 -31.61
C PRO A 133 15.05 -15.81 -33.05
N PRO A 134 14.83 -17.12 -33.26
CA PRO A 134 14.71 -17.66 -34.61
C PRO A 134 13.52 -17.00 -35.33
N PRO A 135 13.53 -16.89 -36.67
CA PRO A 135 12.50 -16.16 -37.43
C PRO A 135 11.08 -16.67 -37.20
N GLU A 136 10.92 -17.96 -36.90
CA GLU A 136 9.65 -18.59 -36.55
C GLU A 136 9.13 -18.24 -35.14
N ASP A 137 9.98 -17.74 -34.23
CA ASP A 137 9.56 -17.35 -32.88
C ASP A 137 8.96 -15.93 -32.87
N MET A 138 7.68 -15.92 -33.23
CA MET A 138 6.84 -14.72 -33.21
C MET A 138 6.56 -14.22 -31.79
N THR A 139 6.68 -15.07 -30.77
CA THR A 139 6.34 -14.70 -29.38
C THR A 139 7.45 -13.88 -28.75
N THR A 140 8.70 -14.35 -28.83
CA THR A 140 9.86 -13.61 -28.35
C THR A 140 10.02 -12.30 -29.12
N SER A 141 9.81 -12.33 -30.44
CA SER A 141 9.84 -11.13 -31.29
C SER A 141 8.78 -10.09 -30.88
N ALA A 142 7.56 -10.52 -30.52
CA ALA A 142 6.52 -9.63 -30.03
C ALA A 142 6.86 -9.02 -28.67
N VAL A 143 7.40 -9.81 -27.74
CA VAL A 143 7.82 -9.33 -26.41
C VAL A 143 8.95 -8.30 -26.54
N GLU A 144 9.97 -8.58 -27.36
CA GLU A 144 11.06 -7.63 -27.67
C GLU A 144 10.54 -6.33 -28.27
N LEU A 145 9.56 -6.41 -29.18
CA LEU A 145 8.93 -5.24 -29.77
C LEU A 145 8.16 -4.40 -28.72
N MET A 146 7.40 -5.05 -27.83
CA MET A 146 6.69 -4.38 -26.74
C MET A 146 7.66 -3.68 -25.78
N ILE A 147 8.78 -4.33 -25.46
CA ILE A 147 9.86 -3.79 -24.61
C ILE A 147 10.48 -2.57 -25.29
N LYS A 148 10.88 -2.67 -26.57
CA LYS A 148 11.47 -1.56 -27.33
C LYS A 148 10.52 -0.35 -27.43
N ASN A 149 9.22 -0.60 -27.64
CA ASN A 149 8.21 0.46 -27.76
C ASN A 149 7.97 1.22 -26.44
N LYS A 150 8.22 0.60 -25.27
CA LYS A 150 8.15 1.25 -23.95
C LYS A 150 9.34 2.18 -23.67
N GLY A 151 10.37 2.15 -24.51
CA GLY A 151 11.57 2.96 -24.43
C GLY A 151 12.83 2.10 -24.34
N ALA A 152 13.88 2.49 -25.07
CA ALA A 152 15.16 1.75 -25.11
C ALA A 152 15.94 1.73 -23.78
N ASN A 153 15.43 2.40 -22.74
CA ASN A 153 16.09 2.50 -21.45
C ASN A 153 15.56 1.41 -20.52
N ARG A 154 16.34 0.34 -20.32
CA ARG A 154 16.03 -0.77 -19.41
C ARG A 154 15.65 -0.31 -17.99
N ASN A 155 16.12 0.87 -17.57
CA ASN A 155 15.77 1.48 -16.28
C ASN A 155 14.31 1.97 -16.19
N VAL A 156 13.60 2.11 -17.31
CA VAL A 156 12.18 2.50 -17.34
C VAL A 156 11.28 1.31 -17.04
N LEU A 157 11.69 0.09 -17.42
CA LEU A 157 10.96 -1.15 -17.11
C LEU A 157 11.06 -1.53 -15.63
N SER A 158 12.17 -1.15 -14.98
CA SER A 158 12.41 -1.40 -13.57
C SER A 158 11.71 -0.43 -12.62
N GLN A 159 11.08 0.65 -13.13
CA GLN A 159 10.25 1.52 -12.31
C GLN A 159 8.95 0.81 -11.94
N PRO A 160 8.53 0.87 -10.66
CA PRO A 160 7.31 0.22 -10.23
C PRO A 160 6.09 0.88 -10.87
N ILE A 161 5.20 0.06 -11.41
CA ILE A 161 3.88 0.44 -11.89
C ILE A 161 2.86 0.00 -10.84
N TYR A 162 2.05 0.95 -10.37
CA TYR A 162 1.02 0.67 -9.38
C TYR A 162 -0.27 0.19 -10.05
N ILE A 163 -0.68 -1.05 -9.76
CA ILE A 163 -1.93 -1.62 -10.24
C ILE A 163 -2.72 -2.16 -9.04
N GLY A 164 -3.78 -1.45 -8.65
CA GLY A 164 -4.64 -1.79 -7.52
C GLY A 164 -3.84 -1.87 -6.21
N PRO A 165 -3.69 -3.05 -5.59
CA PRO A 165 -2.88 -3.30 -4.38
C PRO A 165 -1.40 -3.59 -4.68
N ASN A 166 -1.04 -3.79 -5.94
CA ASN A 166 0.27 -4.30 -6.32
C ASN A 166 1.21 -3.17 -6.75
N SER A 167 2.49 -3.39 -6.48
CA SER A 167 3.62 -2.62 -7.03
C SER A 167 4.37 -3.53 -7.99
N ILE A 168 4.11 -3.37 -9.29
CA ILE A 168 4.61 -4.28 -10.33
C ILE A 168 5.91 -3.74 -10.91
N ARG A 169 6.96 -4.53 -10.88
CA ARG A 169 8.24 -4.25 -11.53
C ARG A 169 8.50 -5.29 -12.61
N VAL A 170 8.94 -4.85 -13.79
CA VAL A 170 9.28 -5.74 -14.89
C VAL A 170 10.79 -5.74 -15.09
N THR A 171 11.39 -6.92 -15.15
CA THR A 171 12.80 -7.11 -15.49
C THR A 171 12.92 -7.99 -16.71
N GLN A 172 13.93 -7.74 -17.54
CA GLN A 172 14.25 -8.58 -18.69
C GLN A 172 15.56 -9.31 -18.44
N TYR A 173 15.58 -10.60 -18.73
CA TYR A 173 16.79 -11.42 -18.75
C TYR A 173 16.93 -12.08 -20.11
N HIS A 174 18.16 -12.11 -20.62
CA HIS A 174 18.47 -12.88 -21.82
C HIS A 174 19.15 -14.17 -21.41
N TYR A 175 18.63 -15.31 -21.86
CA TYR A 175 19.37 -16.57 -21.72
C TYR A 175 20.20 -16.82 -22.98
N HIS A 176 21.36 -17.42 -22.79
CA HIS A 176 22.17 -17.92 -23.90
C HIS A 176 21.78 -19.38 -24.13
N GLU A 177 21.30 -19.70 -25.33
CA GLU A 177 21.20 -21.08 -25.76
C GLU A 177 22.61 -21.68 -25.80
N ILE A 178 22.77 -22.87 -25.22
CA ILE A 178 24.00 -23.69 -25.27
C ILE A 178 23.95 -24.54 -26.53
#